data_AF-A0A834RG27-F1
#
_entry.id   AF-A0A834RG27-F1
#
_cell.length_a   1.000
_cell.length_b   1.000
_cell.length_c   1.000
_cell.angle_alpha   90.00
_cell.angle_beta   90.00
_cell.angle_gamma   90.00
#
_symmetry.space_group_name_H-M   'P 1'
#
loop_
_entity.id
_entity.type
_entity.pdbx_description
1 polymer ?
#
loop_
_entity_poly.entity_id
_entity_poly.type
_entity_poly.pdbx_seq_one_letter_code
_entity_poly.pdbx_strand_id
1 'polypeptide(L)'
;MINRSLDLIDKQNALVIVFALFLTISFNDRTLLIYGQVENLSPNATTKPSLPTPKSSVKASSVSSTVIRSSNKTIESNQIDSQSNSNESQPSCNRSDMDHCTQKLIMILDKHFHYPSSLEEMNKRCREMKPLGRCIREHSRRCLSNGVRRHSFSLLVHSVAKANRGLCRTIKRRRSFASFGICANRLQKRMNTYVDDMNRALFGIIRYPNKKLRIPLSCCNYYKFKERVLKLYNDECGEHAIEMKRLLNTFTRDSLTFVCGSYSEHSEKCSEIITKTPEFNATMKSEVFISTYVDMIDNFI
;
A
#
# COMPACT_ATOMS: atom_id res chain seq x y z
N MET A 1 -39.72 -22.36 10.53
CA MET A 1 -38.65 -21.38 10.86
C MET A 1 -37.29 -21.82 10.29
N ILE A 2 -37.23 -22.31 9.03
CA ILE A 2 -36.09 -23.11 8.53
C ILE A 2 -35.26 -22.41 7.42
N ASN A 3 -35.87 -21.52 6.61
CA ASN A 3 -35.25 -20.97 5.39
C ASN A 3 -34.17 -19.87 5.60
N ARG A 4 -33.47 -19.82 6.74
CA ARG A 4 -32.33 -18.90 6.95
C ARG A 4 -30.95 -19.57 6.98
N SER A 5 -30.88 -20.92 6.93
CA SER A 5 -29.60 -21.65 7.05
C SER A 5 -28.87 -21.85 5.72
N LEU A 6 -29.61 -21.97 4.60
CA LEU A 6 -29.03 -22.18 3.25
C LEU A 6 -28.29 -20.94 2.75
N ASP A 7 -28.83 -19.74 3.03
CA ASP A 7 -28.37 -18.45 2.53
C ASP A 7 -26.97 -18.00 3.03
N LEU A 8 -26.29 -18.80 3.86
CA LEU A 8 -24.87 -18.64 4.19
C LEU A 8 -23.95 -19.62 3.46
N ILE A 9 -24.44 -20.80 3.06
CA ILE A 9 -23.61 -21.85 2.45
C ILE A 9 -23.34 -21.52 0.97
N ASP A 10 -24.37 -21.09 0.23
CA ASP A 10 -24.20 -20.62 -1.15
C ASP A 10 -23.24 -19.43 -1.23
N LYS A 11 -23.20 -18.57 -0.20
CA LYS A 11 -22.26 -17.43 -0.15
C LYS A 11 -20.80 -17.87 0.05
N GLN A 12 -20.52 -19.03 0.64
CA GLN A 12 -19.15 -19.58 0.68
C GLN A 12 -18.74 -20.15 -0.68
N ASN A 13 -19.63 -20.90 -1.36
CA ASN A 13 -19.35 -21.43 -2.70
C ASN A 13 -19.22 -20.29 -3.73
N ALA A 14 -20.09 -19.28 -3.67
CA ALA A 14 -20.00 -18.08 -4.49
C ALA A 14 -18.68 -17.30 -4.25
N LEU A 15 -18.17 -17.27 -3.01
CA LEU A 15 -16.87 -16.65 -2.72
C LEU A 15 -15.73 -17.37 -3.46
N VAL A 16 -15.71 -18.72 -3.44
CA VAL A 16 -14.71 -19.54 -4.15
C VAL A 16 -14.84 -19.37 -5.67
N ILE A 17 -16.06 -19.34 -6.20
CA ILE A 17 -16.32 -19.15 -7.65
C ILE A 17 -15.92 -17.74 -8.10
N VAL A 18 -16.21 -16.70 -7.33
CA VAL A 18 -15.77 -15.33 -7.62
C VAL A 18 -14.24 -15.21 -7.53
N PHE A 19 -13.58 -15.89 -6.58
CA PHE A 19 -12.12 -15.99 -6.56
C PHE A 19 -11.57 -16.66 -7.83
N ALA A 20 -12.17 -17.77 -8.29
CA ALA A 20 -11.77 -18.44 -9.52
C ALA A 20 -11.92 -17.54 -10.77
N LEU A 21 -13.02 -16.79 -10.87
CA LEU A 21 -13.29 -15.86 -11.96
C LEU A 21 -12.36 -14.62 -11.93
N PHE A 22 -11.93 -14.16 -10.75
CA PHE A 22 -10.93 -13.09 -10.66
C PHE A 22 -9.52 -13.54 -11.09
N LEU A 23 -9.19 -14.82 -10.88
CA LEU A 23 -7.91 -15.40 -11.25
C LEU A 23 -7.72 -15.52 -12.77
N THR A 24 -8.76 -15.87 -13.53
CA THR A 24 -8.68 -15.97 -15.00
C THR A 24 -8.51 -14.60 -15.67
N ILE A 25 -9.19 -13.57 -15.16
CA ILE A 25 -9.13 -12.21 -15.72
C ILE A 25 -7.77 -11.54 -15.42
N SER A 26 -7.21 -11.75 -14.22
CA SER A 26 -6.03 -11.00 -13.75
C SER A 26 -4.68 -11.47 -14.32
N PHE A 27 -4.64 -12.55 -15.11
CA PHE A 27 -3.38 -13.15 -15.59
C PHE A 27 -3.05 -12.87 -17.07
N ASN A 28 -3.96 -12.27 -17.85
CA ASN A 28 -3.75 -12.03 -19.28
C ASN A 28 -3.07 -10.67 -19.60
N ASP A 29 -2.78 -9.86 -18.59
CA ASP A 29 -2.25 -8.49 -18.73
C ASP A 29 -0.71 -8.51 -18.95
N ARG A 30 -0.29 -9.03 -20.11
CA ARG A 30 1.13 -9.16 -20.53
C ARG A 30 1.47 -8.43 -21.84
N THR A 31 0.66 -7.45 -22.21
CA THR A 31 0.82 -6.54 -23.37
C THR A 31 0.08 -5.23 -23.01
N LEU A 32 0.58 -4.00 -23.23
CA LEU A 32 1.67 -3.51 -24.06
C LEU A 32 2.75 -2.72 -23.28
N LEU A 33 3.98 -2.75 -23.80
CA LEU A 33 4.87 -1.59 -23.83
C LEU A 33 4.81 -0.96 -25.24
N ILE A 34 5.48 0.19 -25.42
CA ILE A 34 5.67 0.93 -26.69
C ILE A 34 4.46 1.80 -27.12
N TYR A 35 4.62 3.12 -26.93
CA TYR A 35 4.33 4.24 -27.84
C TYR A 35 4.77 5.51 -27.05
N GLY A 36 5.42 6.52 -27.62
CA GLY A 36 5.96 6.71 -28.96
C GLY A 36 6.13 8.23 -29.20
N GLN A 37 7.34 8.70 -29.47
CA GLN A 37 7.58 10.07 -29.93
C GLN A 37 7.44 10.14 -31.46
N VAL A 38 7.20 11.35 -31.97
CA VAL A 38 7.72 11.98 -33.22
C VAL A 38 6.62 12.77 -33.97
N GLU A 39 6.97 14.01 -34.34
CA GLU A 39 6.36 14.94 -35.32
C GLU A 39 4.83 15.21 -35.32
N ASN A 40 4.38 16.46 -35.13
CA ASN A 40 4.43 17.64 -36.00
C ASN A 40 3.46 17.59 -37.19
N LEU A 41 2.45 18.47 -37.17
CA LEU A 41 2.14 19.40 -38.26
C LEU A 41 1.19 20.51 -37.79
N SER A 42 1.38 21.71 -38.31
CA SER A 42 0.52 22.90 -38.12
C SER A 42 0.57 23.70 -39.41
N PRO A 43 -0.60 24.17 -39.90
CA PRO A 43 -0.78 25.61 -40.10
C PRO A 43 -2.25 26.05 -39.80
N ASN A 44 -2.64 27.33 -39.76
CA ASN A 44 -1.95 28.59 -40.06
C ASN A 44 -2.59 29.80 -39.34
N ALA A 45 -1.83 30.92 -39.25
CA ALA A 45 -2.22 32.36 -39.15
C ALA A 45 -3.36 32.81 -38.18
N THR A 46 -3.32 34.00 -37.55
CA THR A 46 -2.57 35.27 -37.77
C THR A 46 -2.36 35.96 -36.38
N THR A 47 -1.85 37.18 -36.09
CA THR A 47 -1.51 38.41 -36.85
C THR A 47 -0.20 39.05 -36.31
N LYS A 48 -0.20 40.34 -35.94
CA LYS A 48 0.87 41.24 -35.42
C LYS A 48 0.20 42.54 -34.91
N PRO A 49 0.85 43.51 -34.20
CA PRO A 49 2.25 44.01 -34.30
C PRO A 49 2.95 44.24 -32.91
N SER A 50 4.03 45.01 -32.75
CA SER A 50 5.40 44.84 -33.33
C SER A 50 6.48 45.71 -32.62
N LEU A 51 7.65 45.13 -32.30
CA LEU A 51 8.96 45.80 -32.03
C LEU A 51 9.08 46.73 -30.78
N PRO A 52 10.29 47.15 -30.35
CA PRO A 52 11.65 46.86 -30.88
C PRO A 52 12.61 46.10 -29.92
N THR A 53 13.84 45.83 -30.39
CA THR A 53 14.94 45.13 -29.69
C THR A 53 16.09 46.07 -29.31
N PRO A 54 17.13 45.57 -28.59
CA PRO A 54 18.44 45.52 -29.26
C PRO A 54 19.32 44.27 -29.00
N LYS A 55 20.24 44.05 -29.95
CA LYS A 55 21.65 43.56 -29.92
C LYS A 55 22.27 43.35 -28.50
N SER A 56 23.22 42.43 -28.22
CA SER A 56 24.17 41.58 -29.00
C SER A 56 24.90 40.60 -28.01
N SER A 57 25.79 39.65 -28.33
CA SER A 57 26.26 38.97 -29.57
C SER A 57 27.23 37.80 -29.26
N VAL A 58 27.26 36.76 -30.10
CA VAL A 58 28.44 35.95 -30.54
C VAL A 58 29.43 35.40 -29.49
N LYS A 59 29.51 34.06 -29.34
CA LYS A 59 30.63 33.23 -29.87
C LYS A 59 30.30 31.72 -29.85
N ALA A 60 30.98 30.96 -30.71
CA ALA A 60 30.93 29.50 -30.76
C ALA A 60 32.34 28.92 -30.91
N SER A 61 32.55 27.70 -30.43
CA SER A 61 33.71 26.85 -30.77
C SER A 61 33.29 25.38 -30.80
N SER A 62 33.64 24.70 -31.88
CA SER A 62 33.68 23.24 -31.99
C SER A 62 35.07 22.71 -31.58
N VAL A 63 35.22 21.39 -31.40
CA VAL A 63 36.40 20.63 -31.86
C VAL A 63 36.14 19.11 -31.82
N SER A 64 36.91 18.41 -32.65
CA SER A 64 36.92 17.01 -33.10
C SER A 64 36.55 15.85 -32.16
N SER A 65 35.97 14.82 -32.79
CA SER A 65 36.00 13.41 -32.37
C SER A 65 37.41 12.79 -32.46
N THR A 66 37.67 11.73 -31.69
CA THR A 66 38.77 10.77 -31.93
C THR A 66 38.23 9.34 -31.83
N VAL A 67 38.61 8.46 -32.76
CA VAL A 67 38.22 7.04 -32.79
C VAL A 67 39.45 6.15 -32.91
N ILE A 68 39.70 5.32 -31.89
CA ILE A 68 40.65 4.20 -31.89
C ILE A 68 39.93 3.06 -31.13
N ARG A 69 39.33 2.07 -31.80
CA ARG A 69 39.90 0.91 -32.51
C ARG A 69 40.39 -0.19 -31.55
N SER A 70 39.74 -1.35 -31.64
CA SER A 70 39.93 -2.52 -30.79
C SER A 70 41.25 -3.26 -31.02
N SER A 71 41.67 -4.06 -30.02
CA SER A 71 42.53 -5.24 -30.19
C SER A 71 42.09 -6.37 -29.22
N ASN A 72 42.42 -7.61 -29.58
CA ASN A 72 41.89 -8.85 -28.98
C ASN A 72 42.86 -9.51 -27.97
N LYS A 73 42.34 -10.52 -27.26
CA LYS A 73 43.06 -11.52 -26.43
C LYS A 73 43.67 -10.95 -25.13
N THR A 74 43.86 -11.74 -24.07
CA THR A 74 44.03 -13.21 -24.00
C THR A 74 42.99 -13.92 -23.12
N ILE A 75 42.70 -15.19 -23.45
CA ILE A 75 41.99 -16.13 -22.57
C ILE A 75 43.07 -16.87 -21.77
N GLU A 76 43.13 -16.65 -20.46
CA GLU A 76 43.88 -17.52 -19.54
C GLU A 76 42.90 -18.24 -18.61
N SER A 77 42.83 -19.56 -18.77
CA SER A 77 42.00 -20.45 -17.96
C SER A 77 42.75 -20.89 -16.71
N ASN A 78 42.77 -20.04 -15.67
CA ASN A 78 43.26 -20.44 -14.35
C ASN A 78 42.12 -21.03 -13.51
N GLN A 79 42.20 -22.33 -13.23
CA GLN A 79 41.44 -22.95 -12.15
C GLN A 79 41.97 -22.38 -10.83
N ILE A 80 41.10 -21.69 -10.09
CA ILE A 80 41.28 -21.44 -8.66
C ILE A 80 40.13 -22.15 -7.97
N ASP A 81 40.44 -23.26 -7.29
CA ASP A 81 39.50 -23.90 -6.38
C ASP A 81 39.19 -22.94 -5.23
N SER A 82 38.08 -22.23 -5.37
CA SER A 82 37.45 -21.48 -4.30
C SER A 82 36.14 -22.17 -3.96
N GLN A 83 36.20 -23.06 -2.97
CA GLN A 83 35.03 -23.53 -2.24
C GLN A 83 34.42 -22.35 -1.48
N SER A 84 33.70 -21.48 -2.20
CA SER A 84 32.76 -20.55 -1.59
C SER A 84 31.63 -21.38 -1.00
N ASN A 85 31.84 -21.83 0.24
CA ASN A 85 30.78 -22.24 1.16
C ASN A 85 29.90 -21.02 1.47
N SER A 86 29.16 -20.55 0.46
CA SER A 86 27.92 -19.84 0.66
C SER A 86 26.96 -20.82 1.31
N ASN A 87 27.03 -20.89 2.64
CA ASN A 87 25.85 -21.11 3.46
C ASN A 87 24.83 -20.04 3.06
N GLU A 88 24.08 -20.30 1.99
CA GLU A 88 22.90 -19.52 1.62
C GLU A 88 21.89 -19.74 2.73
N SER A 89 21.98 -18.89 3.75
CA SER A 89 21.27 -19.05 5.01
C SER A 89 19.78 -19.01 4.72
N GLN A 90 19.14 -20.20 4.80
CA GLN A 90 17.74 -20.48 4.45
C GLN A 90 16.87 -19.25 4.69
N PRO A 91 16.50 -18.47 3.64
CA PRO A 91 16.24 -17.04 3.80
C PRO A 91 15.14 -16.78 4.83
N SER A 92 15.56 -16.27 6.00
CA SER A 92 14.76 -16.46 7.22
C SER A 92 13.36 -15.90 7.09
N CYS A 93 12.39 -16.65 7.63
CA CYS A 93 10.99 -16.25 7.68
C CYS A 93 10.65 -15.53 8.99
N ASN A 94 11.52 -14.61 9.39
CA ASN A 94 11.34 -13.79 10.58
C ASN A 94 10.15 -12.83 10.40
N ARG A 95 9.14 -12.96 11.27
CA ARG A 95 7.96 -12.07 11.30
C ARG A 95 8.34 -10.60 11.47
N SER A 96 9.46 -10.32 12.16
CA SER A 96 9.99 -8.97 12.37
C SER A 96 10.30 -8.23 11.06
N ASP A 97 10.93 -8.90 10.09
CA ASP A 97 11.33 -8.27 8.82
C ASP A 97 10.10 -7.84 7.99
N MET A 98 9.07 -8.69 8.00
CA MET A 98 7.78 -8.42 7.37
C MET A 98 7.05 -7.30 8.08
N ASP A 99 6.92 -7.38 9.41
CA ASP A 99 6.22 -6.36 10.21
C ASP A 99 6.92 -4.99 10.05
N HIS A 100 8.26 -4.93 10.07
CA HIS A 100 9.06 -3.72 9.84
C HIS A 100 8.81 -3.09 8.45
N CYS A 101 8.92 -3.87 7.37
CA CYS A 101 8.66 -3.37 6.02
C CYS A 101 7.19 -2.97 5.82
N THR A 102 6.25 -3.64 6.51
CA THR A 102 4.82 -3.38 6.44
C THR A 102 4.44 -2.11 7.19
N GLN A 103 4.95 -1.93 8.41
CA GLN A 103 4.84 -0.71 9.21
C GLN A 103 5.33 0.50 8.40
N LYS A 104 6.53 0.41 7.83
CA LYS A 104 7.09 1.47 6.99
C LYS A 104 6.36 1.70 5.66
N LEU A 105 5.57 0.75 5.15
CA LEU A 105 4.78 0.94 3.92
C LEU A 105 3.38 1.54 4.22
N ILE A 106 2.76 1.13 5.32
CA ILE A 106 1.43 1.58 5.75
C ILE A 106 1.61 2.74 6.74
N MET A 107 1.66 3.97 6.23
CA MET A 107 1.97 5.20 6.97
C MET A 107 1.23 5.38 8.31
N ILE A 108 0.01 4.84 8.44
CA ILE A 108 -0.80 4.93 9.65
C ILE A 108 -0.43 3.89 10.74
N LEU A 109 0.54 3.00 10.52
CA LEU A 109 0.98 1.97 11.50
C LEU A 109 2.37 2.24 12.07
N ASP A 110 3.14 3.11 11.43
CA ASP A 110 4.43 3.56 11.92
C ASP A 110 4.21 4.64 12.99
N LYS A 111 4.43 4.28 14.27
CA LYS A 111 4.22 5.19 15.40
C LYS A 111 5.11 6.42 15.34
N HIS A 112 6.26 6.30 14.68
CA HIS A 112 7.24 7.37 14.48
C HIS A 112 7.10 8.02 13.09
N PHE A 113 5.99 7.77 12.38
CA PHE A 113 5.82 8.31 11.04
C PHE A 113 5.79 9.84 11.02
N HIS A 114 6.67 10.41 10.21
CA HIS A 114 6.61 11.81 9.82
C HIS A 114 5.95 11.89 8.43
N TYR A 115 4.76 12.48 8.37
CA TYR A 115 4.12 12.83 7.10
C TYR A 115 5.01 13.87 6.40
N PRO A 116 5.33 13.69 5.10
CA PRO A 116 6.02 14.71 4.34
C PRO A 116 5.33 16.06 4.45
N SER A 117 6.06 17.06 4.90
CA SER A 117 5.67 18.48 4.99
C SER A 117 6.06 19.24 3.71
N SER A 118 7.11 18.76 3.02
CA SER A 118 7.67 19.37 1.81
C SER A 118 7.57 18.48 0.57
N LEU A 119 7.70 19.09 -0.61
CA LEU A 119 7.78 18.34 -1.87
C LEU A 119 9.04 17.46 -1.93
N GLU A 120 10.14 17.89 -1.30
CA GLU A 120 11.38 17.10 -1.25
C GLU A 120 11.22 15.85 -0.40
N GLU A 121 10.67 15.98 0.81
CA GLU A 121 10.31 14.84 1.66
C GLU A 121 9.35 13.90 0.95
N MET A 122 8.36 14.44 0.22
CA MET A 122 7.42 13.61 -0.53
C MET A 122 8.12 12.88 -1.69
N ASN A 123 9.10 13.50 -2.34
CA ASN A 123 9.93 12.85 -3.37
C ASN A 123 10.84 11.76 -2.76
N LYS A 124 11.46 12.02 -1.59
CA LYS A 124 12.21 11.02 -0.82
C LYS A 124 11.32 9.82 -0.48
N ARG A 125 10.16 10.10 0.11
CA ARG A 125 9.15 9.11 0.51
C ARG A 125 8.69 8.25 -0.68
N CYS A 126 8.46 8.86 -1.84
CA CYS A 126 8.10 8.12 -3.06
C CYS A 126 9.21 7.17 -3.57
N ARG A 127 10.50 7.46 -3.32
CA ARG A 127 11.61 6.55 -3.64
C ARG A 127 11.62 5.33 -2.71
N GLU A 128 11.32 5.51 -1.42
CA GLU A 128 11.27 4.45 -0.39
C GLU A 128 10.16 3.42 -0.62
N MET A 129 9.02 3.81 -1.21
CA MET A 129 7.88 2.91 -1.41
C MET A 129 8.19 1.68 -2.28
N LYS A 130 9.10 1.80 -3.26
CA LYS A 130 9.44 0.73 -4.21
C LYS A 130 10.22 -0.44 -3.54
N PRO A 131 11.29 -0.22 -2.75
CA PRO A 131 11.96 -1.30 -2.01
C PRO A 131 11.08 -1.86 -0.88
N LEU A 132 10.32 -1.04 -0.14
CA LEU A 132 9.39 -1.53 0.88
C LEU A 132 8.35 -2.49 0.28
N GLY A 133 7.72 -2.09 -0.83
CA GLY A 133 6.82 -2.95 -1.60
C GLY A 133 7.50 -4.11 -2.33
N ARG A 134 8.84 -4.24 -2.31
CA ARG A 134 9.56 -5.46 -2.74
C ARG A 134 9.78 -6.39 -1.54
N CYS A 135 10.31 -5.86 -0.43
CA CYS A 135 10.56 -6.60 0.81
C CYS A 135 9.35 -7.47 1.21
N ILE A 136 8.17 -6.86 1.30
CA ILE A 136 6.93 -7.53 1.71
C ILE A 136 6.52 -8.65 0.72
N ARG A 137 6.68 -8.42 -0.60
CA ARG A 137 6.32 -9.42 -1.63
C ARG A 137 7.31 -10.60 -1.66
N GLU A 138 8.60 -10.36 -1.44
CA GLU A 138 9.58 -11.45 -1.34
C GLU A 138 9.41 -12.26 -0.05
N HIS A 139 9.10 -11.62 1.08
CA HIS A 139 8.74 -12.35 2.29
C HIS A 139 7.47 -13.20 2.07
N SER A 140 6.41 -12.62 1.48
CA SER A 140 5.19 -13.36 1.11
C SER A 140 5.48 -14.57 0.21
N ARG A 141 6.30 -14.39 -0.84
CA ARG A 141 6.67 -15.45 -1.79
C ARG A 141 7.42 -16.61 -1.14
N ARG A 142 8.29 -16.31 -0.17
CA ARG A 142 9.12 -17.31 0.55
C ARG A 142 8.38 -18.00 1.69
N CYS A 143 7.61 -17.24 2.47
CA CYS A 143 7.18 -17.66 3.81
C CYS A 143 5.69 -18.03 3.90
N LEU A 144 4.86 -17.61 2.95
CA LEU A 144 3.44 -17.98 2.92
C LEU A 144 3.23 -19.17 1.96
N SER A 145 3.38 -20.37 2.50
CA SER A 145 3.25 -21.65 1.77
C SER A 145 1.83 -21.98 1.30
N ASN A 146 0.80 -21.54 2.03
CA ASN A 146 -0.59 -21.71 1.64
C ASN A 146 -0.96 -20.66 0.59
N GLY A 147 -1.49 -21.09 -0.56
CA GLY A 147 -1.95 -20.21 -1.63
C GLY A 147 -2.98 -19.16 -1.18
N VAL A 148 -3.88 -19.54 -0.26
CA VAL A 148 -4.90 -18.63 0.31
C VAL A 148 -4.24 -17.53 1.15
N ARG A 149 -3.33 -17.90 2.07
CA ARG A 149 -2.50 -16.94 2.85
C ARG A 149 -1.82 -15.93 1.95
N ARG A 150 -1.08 -16.47 0.98
CA ARG A 150 -0.26 -15.69 0.05
C ARG A 150 -1.11 -14.78 -0.83
N HIS A 151 -2.29 -15.23 -1.27
CA HIS A 151 -3.21 -14.42 -2.05
C HIS A 151 -3.84 -13.30 -1.22
N SER A 152 -4.46 -13.61 -0.07
CA SER A 152 -5.09 -12.61 0.80
C SER A 152 -4.10 -11.54 1.25
N PHE A 153 -2.88 -11.93 1.63
CA PHE A 153 -1.80 -10.98 1.93
C PHE A 153 -1.40 -10.15 0.71
N SER A 154 -1.29 -10.76 -0.47
CA SER A 154 -0.95 -10.04 -1.71
C SER A 154 -2.02 -9.00 -2.10
N LEU A 155 -3.30 -9.25 -1.83
CA LEU A 155 -4.38 -8.27 -2.06
C LEU A 155 -4.26 -7.04 -1.14
N LEU A 156 -3.98 -7.24 0.16
CA LEU A 156 -3.72 -6.16 1.11
C LEU A 156 -2.52 -5.31 0.67
N VAL A 157 -1.41 -5.98 0.36
CA VAL A 157 -0.16 -5.33 -0.07
C VAL A 157 -0.32 -4.64 -1.42
N HIS A 158 -1.11 -5.18 -2.35
CA HIS A 158 -1.49 -4.50 -3.59
C HIS A 158 -2.27 -3.22 -3.28
N SER A 159 -3.29 -3.28 -2.41
CA SER A 159 -4.14 -2.13 -2.06
C SER A 159 -3.31 -0.97 -1.49
N VAL A 160 -2.40 -1.28 -0.55
CA VAL A 160 -1.45 -0.31 0.02
C VAL A 160 -0.50 0.24 -1.06
N ALA A 161 0.08 -0.62 -1.90
CA ALA A 161 0.96 -0.20 -2.98
C ALA A 161 0.22 0.60 -4.08
N LYS A 162 -1.08 0.39 -4.28
CA LYS A 162 -1.96 1.14 -5.20
C LYS A 162 -2.23 2.54 -4.65
N ALA A 163 -2.53 2.67 -3.35
CA ALA A 163 -2.66 3.95 -2.66
C ALA A 163 -1.36 4.78 -2.72
N ASN A 164 -0.23 4.19 -2.32
CA ASN A 164 1.06 4.87 -2.29
C ASN A 164 1.52 5.30 -3.71
N ARG A 165 1.29 4.46 -4.75
CA ARG A 165 1.47 4.88 -6.16
C ARG A 165 0.56 6.06 -6.53
N GLY A 166 -0.69 6.07 -6.09
CA GLY A 166 -1.67 7.14 -6.33
C GLY A 166 -1.26 8.50 -5.75
N LEU A 167 -0.61 8.51 -4.57
CA LEU A 167 -0.04 9.73 -3.98
C LEU A 167 1.15 10.26 -4.80
N CYS A 168 2.04 9.36 -5.22
CA CYS A 168 3.25 9.71 -5.96
C CYS A 168 3.03 10.09 -7.44
N ARG A 169 1.91 9.66 -8.05
CA ARG A 169 1.66 9.72 -9.51
C ARG A 169 1.81 11.12 -10.13
N THR A 170 1.37 12.19 -9.46
CA THR A 170 1.40 13.55 -10.04
C THR A 170 1.97 14.60 -9.08
N ILE A 171 2.45 15.71 -9.63
CA ILE A 171 2.92 16.84 -8.83
C ILE A 171 1.80 17.46 -7.97
N LYS A 172 0.56 17.50 -8.48
CA LYS A 172 -0.62 17.99 -7.74
C LYS A 172 -0.94 17.09 -6.54
N ARG A 173 -0.90 15.76 -6.69
CA ARG A 173 -1.11 14.81 -5.57
C ARG A 173 0.02 14.91 -4.54
N ARG A 174 1.29 14.97 -4.97
CA ARG A 174 2.44 15.14 -4.07
C ARG A 174 2.37 16.44 -3.27
N ARG A 175 2.11 17.58 -3.90
CA ARG A 175 1.94 18.88 -3.21
C ARG A 175 0.77 18.86 -2.22
N SER A 176 -0.40 18.36 -2.66
CA SER A 176 -1.59 18.28 -1.79
C SER A 176 -1.38 17.42 -0.54
N PHE A 177 -0.62 16.32 -0.65
CA PHE A 177 -0.28 15.47 0.49
C PHE A 177 0.81 16.08 1.37
N ALA A 178 1.75 16.85 0.79
CA ALA A 178 2.76 17.59 1.54
C ALA A 178 2.14 18.68 2.43
N SER A 179 1.21 19.47 1.90
CA SER A 179 0.46 20.47 2.69
C SER A 179 -0.33 19.84 3.84
N PHE A 180 -0.92 18.66 3.62
CA PHE A 180 -1.58 17.89 4.68
C PHE A 180 -0.62 17.47 5.80
N GLY A 181 0.63 17.08 5.47
CA GLY A 181 1.62 16.64 6.45
C GLY A 181 1.97 17.69 7.51
N ILE A 182 2.00 18.97 7.13
CA ILE A 182 2.22 20.11 8.04
C ILE A 182 1.22 20.07 9.22
N CYS A 183 -0.06 19.80 8.94
CA CYS A 183 -1.05 19.62 10.00
C CYS A 183 -0.92 18.25 10.67
N ALA A 184 -0.78 17.18 9.87
CA ALA A 184 -0.88 15.81 10.33
C ALA A 184 0.19 15.39 11.35
N ASN A 185 1.41 15.91 11.22
CA ASN A 185 2.50 15.64 12.16
C ASN A 185 2.17 16.09 13.60
N ARG A 186 1.37 17.15 13.77
CA ARG A 186 0.90 17.62 15.08
C ARG A 186 -0.06 16.64 15.77
N LEU A 187 -0.77 15.84 14.97
CA LEU A 187 -1.82 14.92 15.43
C LEU A 187 -1.32 13.48 15.62
N GLN A 188 -0.08 13.18 15.22
CA GLN A 188 0.48 11.82 15.22
C GLN A 188 0.35 11.11 16.58
N LYS A 189 0.51 11.83 17.71
CA LYS A 189 0.31 11.24 19.05
C LYS A 189 -1.14 10.77 19.30
N ARG A 190 -2.14 11.53 18.85
CA ARG A 190 -3.58 11.16 18.95
C ARG A 190 -3.94 10.06 17.95
N MET A 191 -3.36 10.12 16.75
CA MET A 191 -3.49 9.07 15.73
C MET A 191 -2.97 7.72 16.25
N ASN A 192 -1.78 7.70 16.86
CA ASN A 192 -1.19 6.50 17.46
C ASN A 192 -2.11 5.86 18.51
N THR A 193 -2.78 6.65 19.36
CA THR A 193 -3.76 6.13 20.32
C THR A 193 -4.90 5.40 19.63
N TYR A 194 -5.46 5.94 18.53
CA TYR A 194 -6.55 5.28 17.81
C TYR A 194 -6.08 4.01 17.09
N VAL A 195 -4.83 3.98 16.65
CA VAL A 195 -4.20 2.79 16.04
C VAL A 195 -3.97 1.70 17.10
N ASP A 196 -3.47 2.06 18.29
CA ASP A 196 -3.32 1.12 19.41
C ASP A 196 -4.68 0.61 19.93
N ASP A 197 -5.71 1.45 19.99
CA ASP A 197 -7.10 1.04 20.29
C ASP A 197 -7.60 -0.01 19.29
N MET A 198 -7.41 0.24 17.98
CA MET A 198 -7.81 -0.68 16.91
C MET A 198 -7.00 -1.99 16.98
N ASN A 199 -5.69 -1.91 17.20
CA ASN A 199 -4.81 -3.08 17.33
C ASN A 199 -5.25 -3.97 18.50
N ARG A 200 -5.54 -3.38 19.67
CA ARG A 200 -6.06 -4.09 20.85
C ARG A 200 -7.38 -4.79 20.53
N ALA A 201 -8.33 -4.09 19.91
CA ALA A 201 -9.59 -4.70 19.48
C ALA A 201 -9.36 -5.92 18.57
N LEU A 202 -8.51 -5.80 17.54
CA LEU A 202 -8.20 -6.91 16.62
C LEU A 202 -7.54 -8.10 17.34
N PHE A 203 -6.60 -7.86 18.27
CA PHE A 203 -5.98 -8.92 19.08
C PHE A 203 -6.99 -9.61 20.02
N GLY A 204 -7.98 -8.88 20.54
CA GLY A 204 -9.10 -9.48 21.27
C GLY A 204 -10.00 -10.33 20.35
N ILE A 205 -10.40 -9.78 19.21
CA ILE A 205 -11.32 -10.42 18.25
C ILE A 205 -10.79 -11.77 17.74
N ILE A 206 -9.49 -11.90 17.49
CA ILE A 206 -8.89 -13.18 17.05
C ILE A 206 -8.98 -14.28 18.12
N ARG A 207 -9.10 -13.91 19.39
CA ARG A 207 -9.34 -14.83 20.51
C ARG A 207 -10.83 -15.06 20.78
N TYR A 208 -11.73 -14.31 20.13
CA TYR A 208 -13.17 -14.40 20.36
C TYR A 208 -13.69 -15.81 20.01
N PRO A 209 -14.47 -16.48 20.89
CA PRO A 209 -14.85 -17.89 20.69
C PRO A 209 -15.67 -18.13 19.41
N ASN A 210 -16.64 -17.25 19.12
CA ASN A 210 -17.46 -17.39 17.93
C ASN A 210 -16.70 -16.90 16.67
N LYS A 211 -16.03 -17.84 15.99
CA LYS A 211 -15.31 -17.60 14.72
C LYS A 211 -16.13 -16.80 13.70
N LYS A 212 -17.44 -17.06 13.57
CA LYS A 212 -18.32 -16.40 12.59
C LYS A 212 -18.50 -14.90 12.85
N LEU A 213 -18.28 -14.42 14.08
CA LEU A 213 -18.34 -13.00 14.44
C LEU A 213 -17.00 -12.26 14.30
N ARG A 214 -15.88 -12.95 14.01
CA ARG A 214 -14.55 -12.31 13.93
C ARG A 214 -14.44 -11.30 12.79
N ILE A 215 -14.87 -11.66 11.59
CA ILE A 215 -14.90 -10.72 10.44
C ILE A 215 -15.86 -9.54 10.72
N PRO A 216 -17.14 -9.74 11.11
CA PRO A 216 -18.05 -8.66 11.50
C PRO A 216 -17.45 -7.70 12.55
N LEU A 217 -16.89 -8.23 13.65
CA LEU A 217 -16.27 -7.42 14.70
C LEU A 217 -15.08 -6.60 14.18
N SER A 218 -14.19 -7.20 13.38
CA SER A 218 -13.02 -6.51 12.81
C SER A 218 -13.45 -5.41 11.84
N CYS A 219 -14.46 -5.65 11.01
CA CYS A 219 -15.02 -4.66 10.10
C CYS A 219 -15.64 -3.48 10.87
N CYS A 220 -16.49 -3.73 11.85
CA CYS A 220 -17.13 -2.67 12.63
C CYS A 220 -16.11 -1.86 13.46
N ASN A 221 -15.09 -2.50 14.03
CA ASN A 221 -14.01 -1.79 14.71
C ASN A 221 -13.14 -0.97 13.75
N TYR A 222 -12.90 -1.43 12.52
CA TYR A 222 -12.28 -0.60 11.49
C TYR A 222 -13.12 0.65 11.18
N TYR A 223 -14.45 0.53 11.04
CA TYR A 223 -15.30 1.70 10.78
C TYR A 223 -15.31 2.69 11.96
N LYS A 224 -15.38 2.21 13.22
CA LYS A 224 -15.22 3.05 14.43
C LYS A 224 -13.84 3.73 14.50
N PHE A 225 -12.77 3.04 14.10
CA PHE A 225 -11.43 3.63 13.97
C PHE A 225 -11.42 4.72 12.89
N LYS A 226 -11.91 4.40 11.68
CA LYS A 226 -11.99 5.31 10.54
C LYS A 226 -12.76 6.58 10.90
N GLU A 227 -13.91 6.45 11.54
CA GLU A 227 -14.74 7.58 12.00
C GLU A 227 -13.96 8.50 12.96
N ARG A 228 -13.37 7.94 14.02
CA ARG A 228 -12.55 8.71 14.99
C ARG A 228 -11.39 9.43 14.32
N VAL A 229 -10.70 8.77 13.38
CA VAL A 229 -9.61 9.37 12.62
C VAL A 229 -10.13 10.49 11.70
N LEU A 230 -11.20 10.26 10.93
CA LEU A 230 -11.73 11.28 10.03
C LEU A 230 -12.26 12.49 10.81
N LYS A 231 -12.91 12.28 11.96
CA LYS A 231 -13.30 13.37 12.86
C LYS A 231 -12.07 14.16 13.34
N LEU A 232 -11.08 13.49 13.93
CA LEU A 232 -9.81 14.10 14.36
C LEU A 232 -9.18 14.97 13.28
N TYR A 233 -9.11 14.50 12.03
CA TYR A 233 -8.50 15.28 10.96
C TYR A 233 -9.40 16.39 10.43
N ASN A 234 -10.73 16.22 10.38
CA ASN A 234 -11.66 17.28 10.01
C ASN A 234 -11.59 18.45 11.02
N ASP A 235 -11.70 18.13 12.31
CA ASP A 235 -11.77 19.09 13.41
C ASP A 235 -10.47 19.94 13.52
N GLU A 236 -9.31 19.35 13.19
CA GLU A 236 -7.98 19.94 13.45
C GLU A 236 -7.22 20.41 12.18
N CYS A 237 -7.61 19.93 10.99
CA CYS A 237 -6.96 20.24 9.71
C CYS A 237 -7.91 20.79 8.62
N GLY A 238 -9.21 20.90 8.88
CA GLY A 238 -10.19 21.46 7.94
C GLY A 238 -10.14 20.78 6.56
N GLU A 239 -10.05 21.57 5.48
CA GLU A 239 -10.04 21.06 4.11
C GLU A 239 -8.95 20.00 3.84
N HIS A 240 -7.80 20.07 4.51
CA HIS A 240 -6.72 19.10 4.32
C HIS A 240 -7.08 17.68 4.78
N ALA A 241 -8.09 17.52 5.65
CA ALA A 241 -8.59 16.22 6.10
C ALA A 241 -9.02 15.29 4.96
N ILE A 242 -9.37 15.85 3.80
CA ILE A 242 -9.69 15.10 2.58
C ILE A 242 -8.55 14.16 2.16
N GLU A 243 -7.29 14.46 2.49
CA GLU A 243 -6.16 13.58 2.20
C GLU A 243 -6.12 12.35 3.11
N MET A 244 -6.49 12.45 4.39
CA MET A 244 -6.69 11.28 5.25
C MET A 244 -7.91 10.46 4.79
N LYS A 245 -9.01 11.11 4.38
CA LYS A 245 -10.18 10.43 3.78
C LYS A 245 -9.82 9.69 2.49
N ARG A 246 -9.00 10.30 1.62
CA ARG A 246 -8.44 9.65 0.43
C ARG A 246 -7.50 8.49 0.80
N LEU A 247 -6.64 8.66 1.80
CA LEU A 247 -5.67 7.65 2.23
C LEU A 247 -6.38 6.39 2.76
N LEU A 248 -7.23 6.55 3.78
CA LEU A 248 -7.96 5.45 4.40
C LEU A 248 -8.83 4.72 3.38
N ASN A 249 -9.64 5.44 2.60
CA ASN A 249 -10.47 4.82 1.57
C ASN A 249 -9.63 4.11 0.50
N THR A 250 -8.44 4.61 0.10
CA THR A 250 -7.65 3.92 -0.94
C THR A 250 -6.90 2.69 -0.40
N PHE A 251 -6.57 2.65 0.89
CA PHE A 251 -6.05 1.43 1.53
C PHE A 251 -7.08 0.31 1.65
N THR A 252 -8.37 0.64 1.80
CA THR A 252 -9.41 -0.34 2.17
C THR A 252 -10.52 -0.58 1.15
N ARG A 253 -10.67 0.27 0.11
CA ARG A 253 -11.72 0.12 -0.92
C ARG A 253 -11.75 -1.27 -1.55
N ASP A 254 -10.60 -1.81 -1.95
CA ASP A 254 -10.59 -3.08 -2.68
C ASP A 254 -10.67 -4.28 -1.71
N SER A 255 -10.11 -4.14 -0.50
CA SER A 255 -9.95 -5.23 0.48
C SER A 255 -11.11 -5.35 1.47
N LEU A 256 -11.56 -4.26 2.08
CA LEU A 256 -12.64 -4.29 3.07
C LEU A 256 -14.03 -4.28 2.44
N THR A 257 -14.24 -3.68 1.25
CA THR A 257 -15.53 -3.86 0.55
C THR A 257 -15.77 -5.34 0.21
N PHE A 258 -14.70 -6.09 -0.13
CA PHE A 258 -14.78 -7.54 -0.34
C PHE A 258 -15.02 -8.32 0.96
N VAL A 259 -14.21 -8.08 2.01
CA VAL A 259 -14.27 -8.87 3.26
C VAL A 259 -15.47 -8.51 4.15
N CYS A 260 -15.88 -7.25 4.19
CA CYS A 260 -16.93 -6.76 5.09
C CYS A 260 -18.34 -6.80 4.47
N GLY A 261 -18.47 -6.72 3.14
CA GLY A 261 -19.75 -6.78 2.44
C GLY A 261 -20.79 -5.80 3.00
N SER A 262 -21.77 -6.31 3.74
CA SER A 262 -22.85 -5.49 4.35
C SER A 262 -22.53 -4.84 5.70
N TYR A 263 -21.35 -5.09 6.30
CA TYR A 263 -20.88 -4.39 7.48
C TYR A 263 -20.14 -3.13 7.02
N SER A 264 -20.78 -1.96 7.20
CA SER A 264 -20.34 -0.68 6.66
C SER A 264 -20.49 0.46 7.68
N GLU A 265 -19.93 1.63 7.32
CA GLU A 265 -19.80 2.85 8.11
C GLU A 265 -21.10 3.36 8.76
N HIS A 266 -22.26 3.01 8.21
CA HIS A 266 -23.58 3.39 8.72
C HIS A 266 -24.55 2.18 8.82
N SER A 267 -24.01 0.95 8.93
CA SER A 267 -24.84 -0.25 9.09
C SER A 267 -25.28 -0.45 10.54
N GLU A 268 -26.59 -0.55 10.79
CA GLU A 268 -27.19 -0.86 12.11
C GLU A 268 -26.58 -2.14 12.72
N LYS A 269 -26.26 -3.11 11.86
CA LYS A 269 -25.52 -4.35 12.17
C LYS A 269 -24.25 -4.11 12.99
N CYS A 270 -23.54 -3.00 12.75
CA CYS A 270 -22.34 -2.67 13.52
C CYS A 270 -22.66 -2.12 14.92
N SER A 271 -23.76 -1.38 15.09
CA SER A 271 -24.18 -0.86 16.40
C SER A 271 -24.43 -2.00 17.40
N GLU A 272 -25.12 -3.06 16.97
CA GLU A 272 -25.34 -4.25 17.81
C GLU A 272 -24.05 -5.05 18.06
N ILE A 273 -23.25 -5.28 17.01
CA ILE A 273 -22.11 -6.21 17.07
C ILE A 273 -20.92 -5.60 17.81
N ILE A 274 -20.66 -4.30 17.68
CA ILE A 274 -19.44 -3.69 18.22
C ILE A 274 -19.39 -3.69 19.77
N THR A 275 -20.54 -3.76 20.43
CA THR A 275 -20.65 -3.98 21.89
C THR A 275 -20.04 -5.31 22.35
N LYS A 276 -19.92 -6.29 21.45
CA LYS A 276 -19.38 -7.63 21.70
C LYS A 276 -17.88 -7.73 21.42
N THR A 277 -17.21 -6.59 21.19
CA THR A 277 -15.75 -6.52 21.03
C THR A 277 -15.08 -6.85 22.37
N PRO A 278 -14.30 -7.94 22.48
CA PRO A 278 -13.63 -8.28 23.73
C PRO A 278 -12.50 -7.30 24.02
N GLU A 279 -12.34 -6.92 25.29
CA GLU A 279 -11.19 -6.15 25.74
C GLU A 279 -9.88 -6.94 25.58
N PHE A 280 -8.77 -6.24 25.32
CA PHE A 280 -7.45 -6.85 25.21
C PHE A 280 -6.43 -6.10 26.06
N ASN A 281 -6.32 -6.56 27.31
CA ASN A 281 -5.54 -5.90 28.37
C ASN A 281 -4.12 -6.49 28.51
N ALA A 282 -3.79 -7.56 27.78
CA ALA A 282 -2.46 -8.17 27.74
C ALA A 282 -1.50 -7.45 26.77
N THR A 283 -0.20 -7.72 26.90
CA THR A 283 0.85 -7.18 26.02
C THR A 283 0.71 -7.73 24.59
N MET A 284 0.78 -6.84 23.60
CA MET A 284 0.75 -7.22 22.18
C MET A 284 2.11 -7.82 21.77
N LYS A 285 2.11 -8.97 21.08
CA LYS A 285 3.35 -9.63 20.61
C LYS A 285 3.99 -8.99 19.37
N SER A 286 3.26 -8.11 18.69
CA SER A 286 3.72 -7.25 17.59
C SER A 286 2.83 -6.00 17.58
N GLU A 287 3.39 -4.86 17.20
CA GLU A 287 2.62 -3.62 17.01
C GLU A 287 1.88 -3.57 15.65
N VAL A 288 2.16 -4.53 14.76
CA VAL A 288 1.68 -4.50 13.37
C VAL A 288 0.53 -5.49 13.18
N PHE A 289 -0.68 -4.97 12.95
CA PHE A 289 -1.88 -5.80 12.83
C PHE A 289 -1.91 -6.71 11.59
N ILE A 290 -1.09 -6.44 10.56
CA ILE A 290 -1.23 -7.11 9.25
C ILE A 290 -0.91 -8.60 9.31
N SER A 291 0.15 -9.00 10.02
CA SER A 291 0.46 -10.42 10.22
C SER A 291 -0.64 -11.11 11.04
N THR A 292 -1.12 -10.42 12.09
CA THR A 292 -2.29 -10.79 12.91
C THR A 292 -3.60 -10.90 12.10
N TYR A 293 -3.76 -10.14 11.01
CA TYR A 293 -4.92 -10.19 10.12
C TYR A 293 -4.85 -11.37 9.13
N VAL A 294 -3.66 -11.79 8.70
CA VAL A 294 -3.48 -13.07 7.99
C VAL A 294 -3.88 -14.22 8.90
N ASP A 295 -3.35 -14.23 10.14
CA ASP A 295 -3.68 -15.23 11.18
C ASP A 295 -5.22 -15.30 11.42
N MET A 296 -5.95 -14.19 11.24
CA MET A 296 -7.42 -14.15 11.34
C MET A 296 -8.14 -14.80 10.16
N ILE A 297 -7.71 -14.54 8.92
CA ILE A 297 -8.32 -15.12 7.71
C ILE A 297 -8.14 -16.64 7.70
N ASP A 298 -6.95 -17.12 8.05
CA ASP A 298 -6.64 -18.55 8.13
C ASP A 298 -7.44 -19.31 9.19
N ASN A 299 -7.97 -18.60 10.18
CA ASN A 299 -8.83 -19.19 11.20
C ASN A 299 -10.31 -19.21 10.81
N PHE A 300 -10.68 -18.65 9.65
CA PHE A 300 -12.05 -18.50 9.17
C PHE A 300 -12.38 -19.39 7.95
N ILE A 301 -11.37 -19.75 7.16
CA ILE A 301 -11.45 -20.65 6.00
C ILE A 301 -11.13 -22.08 6.44
#